data_AF-A0A4Q3CKB0-F1
#
_entry.id   AF-A0A4Q3CKB0-F1
#
_cell.length_a   1.000
_cell.length_b   1.000
_cell.length_c   1.000
_cell.angle_alpha   90.00
_cell.angle_beta   90.00
_cell.angle_gamma   90.00
#
_symmetry.space_group_name_H-M   'P 1'
#
loop_
_entity.id
_entity.type
_entity.pdbx_description
1 polymer ?
#
loop_
_entity_poly.entity_id
_entity_poly.type
_entity_poly.pdbx_seq_one_letter_code
_entity_poly.pdbx_strand_id
1 'polypeptide(L)'
;MADHQAGPAMATEVPPHVPPELVYHYNVFDPAPDGGDTYEALLALKDRAPPIFWTPYVGGHWFTTDGDLAREVMTDTEHFSSQKLMLIREHNPPKGKGFTPIHMDPPEHGIYRLILMKALSRKTVVDL
;
A
#
# COMPACT_ATOMS: atom_id res chain seq x y z
N MET A 1 30.58 7.51 -3.17
CA MET A 1 29.71 7.36 -4.34
C MET A 1 28.94 6.07 -4.19
N ALA A 2 27.76 6.15 -3.61
CA ALA A 2 26.73 5.14 -3.77
C ALA A 2 25.54 5.94 -4.28
N ASP A 3 25.20 5.74 -5.56
CA ASP A 3 23.99 6.31 -6.16
C ASP A 3 22.81 5.83 -5.32
N HIS A 4 22.25 6.74 -4.52
CA HIS A 4 20.93 6.57 -3.97
C HIS A 4 19.98 6.82 -5.14
N GLN A 5 19.67 5.75 -5.87
CA GLN A 5 18.77 5.82 -7.01
C GLN A 5 17.37 6.12 -6.47
N ALA A 6 17.05 7.42 -6.39
CA ALA A 6 15.71 7.91 -6.10
C ALA A 6 14.74 7.21 -7.06
N GLY A 7 13.85 6.37 -6.52
CA GLY A 7 12.69 5.86 -7.26
C GLY A 7 11.90 7.04 -7.84
N PRO A 8 11.12 6.86 -8.93
CA PRO A 8 10.76 7.98 -9.79
C PRO A 8 9.96 9.03 -9.02
N ALA A 9 10.63 10.13 -8.70
CA ALA A 9 10.06 11.39 -8.22
C ALA A 9 9.17 12.07 -9.28
N MET A 10 8.83 11.38 -10.37
CA MET A 10 8.08 11.93 -11.48
C MET A 10 6.60 11.70 -11.26
N ALA A 11 5.92 12.81 -10.95
CA ALA A 11 4.46 12.89 -10.95
C ALA A 11 3.91 12.53 -12.34
N THR A 12 2.93 11.63 -12.38
CA THR A 12 2.17 11.32 -13.59
C THR A 12 1.01 12.29 -13.78
N GLU A 13 0.45 12.32 -14.99
CA GLU A 13 -0.77 13.09 -15.27
C GLU A 13 -1.92 12.63 -14.37
N VAL A 14 -2.65 13.60 -13.80
CA VAL A 14 -3.81 13.33 -12.94
C VAL A 14 -4.98 12.89 -13.82
N PRO A 15 -5.61 11.72 -13.57
CA PRO A 15 -6.74 11.27 -14.38
C PRO A 15 -7.93 12.23 -14.32
N PRO A 16 -8.69 12.42 -15.41
CA PRO A 16 -9.81 13.38 -15.45
C PRO A 16 -10.94 13.13 -14.45
N HIS A 17 -11.05 11.92 -13.91
CA HIS A 17 -12.07 11.55 -12.93
C HIS A 17 -11.68 11.89 -11.48
N VAL A 18 -10.45 12.34 -11.24
CA VAL A 18 -9.97 12.74 -9.91
C VAL A 18 -10.35 14.21 -9.68
N PRO A 19 -11.16 14.52 -8.65
CA PRO A 19 -11.48 15.91 -8.31
C PRO A 19 -10.21 16.70 -7.95
N PRO A 20 -10.01 17.93 -8.46
CA PRO A 20 -8.80 18.71 -8.20
C PRO A 20 -8.50 18.94 -6.70
N GLU A 21 -9.54 19.06 -5.88
CA GLU A 21 -9.45 19.24 -4.43
C GLU A 21 -8.92 18.00 -3.68
N LEU A 22 -8.91 16.83 -4.32
CA LEU A 22 -8.36 15.59 -3.77
C LEU A 22 -6.94 15.31 -4.26
N VAL A 23 -6.33 16.17 -5.07
CA VAL A 23 -4.95 15.99 -5.52
C VAL A 23 -3.98 16.50 -4.46
N TYR A 24 -3.12 15.61 -3.95
CA TYR A 24 -2.09 15.98 -2.97
C TYR A 24 -0.74 15.32 -3.29
N HIS A 25 0.31 16.14 -3.34
CA HIS A 25 1.66 15.72 -3.76
C HIS A 25 2.42 15.08 -2.59
N TYR A 26 2.24 13.77 -2.40
CA TYR A 26 2.93 12.99 -1.37
C TYR A 26 3.70 11.82 -1.97
N ASN A 27 5.01 11.76 -1.72
CA ASN A 27 5.87 10.66 -2.14
C ASN A 27 6.10 9.68 -0.99
N VAL A 28 5.50 8.49 -1.05
CA VAL A 28 5.63 7.47 0.00
C VAL A 28 7.06 6.92 0.15
N PHE A 29 7.90 7.02 -0.88
CA PHE A 29 9.32 6.62 -0.81
C PHE A 29 10.23 7.71 -0.27
N ASP A 30 9.70 8.92 -0.07
CA ASP A 30 10.38 10.06 0.55
C ASP A 30 9.43 10.77 1.53
N PRO A 31 8.99 10.05 2.59
CA PRO A 31 7.85 10.48 3.42
C PRO A 31 8.19 11.60 4.41
N ALA A 32 9.48 11.86 4.66
CA ALA A 32 9.97 12.85 5.60
C ALA A 32 11.19 13.58 5.02
N PRO A 33 11.44 14.84 5.42
CA PRO A 33 12.67 15.55 5.07
C PRO A 33 13.92 14.75 5.49
N ASP A 34 15.04 14.96 4.80
CA ASP A 34 16.30 14.26 5.05
C ASP A 34 16.67 14.18 6.55
N GLY A 35 16.71 12.95 7.08
CA GLY A 35 17.04 12.66 8.48
C GLY A 35 15.91 12.92 9.49
N GLY A 36 14.71 13.28 9.02
CA GLY A 36 13.50 13.44 9.82
C GLY A 36 12.83 12.12 10.19
N ASP A 37 11.91 12.19 11.16
CA ASP A 37 11.13 11.03 11.60
C ASP A 37 9.92 10.79 10.66
N THR A 38 9.89 9.61 10.04
CA THR A 38 8.83 9.20 9.11
C THR A 38 7.45 9.13 9.77
N TYR A 39 7.37 8.70 11.02
CA TYR A 39 6.09 8.58 11.73
C TYR A 39 5.55 9.97 12.10
N GLU A 40 6.41 10.87 12.57
CA GLU A 40 6.02 12.27 12.81
C GLU A 40 5.56 12.96 11.53
N ALA A 41 6.25 12.73 10.41
CA ALA A 41 5.85 13.29 9.12
C ALA A 41 4.50 12.76 8.63
N LEU A 42 4.24 11.46 8.82
CA LEU A 42 2.94 10.82 8.54
C LEU A 42 1.82 11.31 9.46
N LEU A 43 2.12 11.56 10.75
CA LEU A 43 1.15 12.15 11.67
C LEU A 43 0.81 13.58 11.24
N ALA A 44 1.81 14.41 10.96
CA ALA A 44 1.62 15.77 10.47
C ALA A 44 0.96 15.83 9.08
N LEU A 45 0.96 14.74 8.31
CA LEU A 45 0.24 14.64 7.05
C LEU A 45 -1.28 14.66 7.26
N LYS A 46 -1.79 14.09 8.36
CA LYS A 46 -3.21 14.08 8.70
C LYS A 46 -3.82 15.48 8.80
N ASP A 47 -3.03 16.43 9.28
CA ASP A 47 -3.48 17.82 9.47
C ASP A 47 -3.38 18.65 8.18
N ARG A 48 -2.58 18.23 7.21
CA ARG A 48 -2.23 19.01 6.01
C ARG A 48 -2.86 18.50 4.72
N ALA A 49 -3.29 17.26 4.69
CA ALA A 49 -3.87 16.61 3.51
C ALA A 49 -5.33 16.19 3.78
N PRO A 50 -6.16 16.05 2.72
CA PRO A 50 -7.45 15.40 2.86
C PRO A 50 -7.32 13.98 3.47
N PRO A 51 -8.34 13.44 4.17
CA PRO A 51 -8.29 12.09 4.74
C PRO A 51 -8.06 10.98 3.71
N ILE A 52 -8.47 11.23 2.46
CA ILE A 52 -8.16 10.45 1.26
C ILE A 52 -7.77 11.41 0.15
N PHE A 53 -6.69 11.12 -0.55
CA PHE A 53 -6.21 11.95 -1.66
C PHE A 53 -5.56 11.09 -2.76
N TRP A 54 -5.53 11.64 -3.96
CA TRP A 54 -4.76 11.11 -5.08
C TRP A 54 -3.38 11.75 -5.08
N THR A 55 -2.33 10.94 -5.06
CA THR A 55 -0.96 11.39 -5.30
C THR A 55 -0.52 11.00 -6.71
N PRO A 56 0.07 11.92 -7.50
CA PRO A 56 0.58 11.59 -8.84
C PRO A 56 1.93 10.86 -8.79
N TYR A 57 2.56 10.73 -7.63
CA TYR A 57 3.82 9.98 -7.50
C TYR A 57 3.59 8.48 -7.68
N VAL A 58 4.65 7.77 -8.10
CA VAL A 58 4.66 6.30 -8.22
C VAL A 58 3.53 5.79 -9.15
N GLY A 59 3.36 6.44 -10.31
CA GLY A 59 2.36 6.02 -11.29
C GLY A 59 0.92 6.47 -11.00
N GLY A 60 0.70 7.22 -9.92
CA GLY A 60 -0.61 7.73 -9.55
C GLY A 60 -1.43 6.72 -8.74
N HIS A 61 -1.80 7.07 -7.50
CA HIS A 61 -2.64 6.21 -6.66
C HIS A 61 -3.39 6.99 -5.58
N TRP A 62 -4.45 6.35 -5.05
CA TRP A 62 -5.12 6.81 -3.84
C TRP A 62 -4.31 6.48 -2.59
N PHE A 63 -4.28 7.41 -1.65
CA PHE A 63 -3.68 7.26 -0.33
C PHE A 63 -4.68 7.73 0.72
N THR A 64 -4.75 7.04 1.85
CA THR A 64 -5.56 7.48 3.00
C THR A 64 -4.74 7.51 4.28
N THR A 65 -4.95 8.56 5.07
CA THR A 65 -4.45 8.66 6.44
C THR A 65 -5.52 8.33 7.47
N ASP A 66 -6.75 8.06 7.04
CA ASP A 66 -7.89 7.73 7.86
C ASP A 66 -7.90 6.24 8.22
N GLY A 67 -7.98 5.94 9.52
CA GLY A 67 -7.91 4.56 10.02
C GLY A 67 -9.16 3.74 9.73
N ASP A 68 -10.34 4.38 9.72
CA ASP A 68 -11.60 3.69 9.44
C ASP A 68 -11.72 3.36 7.96
N LEU A 69 -11.31 4.30 7.08
CA LEU A 69 -11.26 4.04 5.65
C LEU A 69 -10.20 2.98 5.30
N ALA A 70 -9.03 3.01 5.93
CA ALA A 70 -8.03 1.97 5.74
C ALA A 70 -8.58 0.59 6.15
N ARG A 71 -9.31 0.51 7.27
CA ARG A 71 -9.95 -0.73 7.71
C ARG A 71 -11.02 -1.19 6.73
N GLU A 72 -11.86 -0.29 6.22
CA GLU A 72 -12.86 -0.59 5.19
C GLU A 72 -12.20 -1.21 3.95
N VAL A 73 -11.21 -0.52 3.37
CA VAL A 73 -10.46 -0.98 2.19
C VAL A 73 -9.82 -2.34 2.42
N MET A 74 -9.23 -2.58 3.59
CA MET A 74 -8.57 -3.86 3.91
C MET A 74 -9.56 -5.01 4.14
N THR A 75 -10.84 -4.75 4.35
CA THR A 75 -11.85 -5.77 4.65
C THR A 75 -12.84 -6.02 3.51
N ASP A 76 -13.05 -5.04 2.64
CA ASP A 76 -13.89 -5.16 1.45
C ASP A 76 -13.13 -5.78 0.27
N THR A 77 -13.01 -7.10 0.31
CA THR A 77 -12.31 -7.86 -0.73
C THR A 77 -13.07 -7.95 -2.06
N GLU A 78 -14.34 -7.52 -2.11
CA GLU A 78 -15.12 -7.49 -3.35
C GLU A 78 -14.67 -6.34 -4.25
N HIS A 79 -14.39 -5.17 -3.64
CA HIS A 79 -13.94 -3.98 -4.35
C HIS A 79 -12.41 -3.80 -4.33
N PHE A 80 -11.72 -4.27 -3.28
CA PHE A 80 -10.28 -4.10 -3.11
C PHE A 80 -9.54 -5.44 -3.14
N SER A 81 -9.14 -5.87 -4.34
CA SER A 81 -8.40 -7.13 -4.55
C SER A 81 -6.94 -7.03 -4.09
N SER A 82 -6.44 -8.11 -3.49
CA SER A 82 -5.04 -8.28 -3.12
C SER A 82 -4.17 -8.86 -4.25
N GLN A 83 -4.70 -9.05 -5.46
CA GLN A 83 -3.90 -9.54 -6.59
C GLN A 83 -2.79 -8.57 -7.03
N LYS A 84 -2.92 -7.28 -6.67
CA LYS A 84 -1.97 -6.21 -7.00
C LYS A 84 -1.68 -5.38 -5.74
N LEU A 85 -0.57 -5.67 -5.07
CA LEU A 85 -0.19 -5.01 -3.80
C LEU A 85 0.91 -3.98 -3.95
N MET A 86 1.72 -4.08 -5.01
CA MET A 86 2.84 -3.16 -5.21
C MET A 86 2.32 -1.87 -5.84
N LEU A 87 2.72 -0.72 -5.30
CA LEU A 87 2.38 0.59 -5.87
C LEU A 87 2.94 0.76 -7.28
N ILE A 88 4.20 0.36 -7.48
CA ILE A 88 4.80 0.31 -8.82
C ILE A 88 4.16 -0.85 -9.56
N ARG A 89 3.31 -0.52 -10.55
CA ARG A 89 2.43 -1.48 -11.23
C ARG A 89 3.21 -2.63 -11.87
N GLU A 90 4.36 -2.34 -12.44
CA GLU A 90 5.27 -3.29 -13.11
C GLU A 90 5.89 -4.30 -12.13
N HIS A 91 5.97 -3.97 -10.84
CA HIS A 91 6.46 -4.87 -9.80
C HIS A 91 5.42 -5.90 -9.36
N ASN A 92 4.17 -5.79 -9.82
CA ASN A 92 3.17 -6.77 -9.49
C ASN A 92 3.27 -8.03 -10.36
N PRO A 93 3.15 -9.23 -9.78
CA PRO A 93 3.22 -10.47 -10.52
C PRO A 93 2.04 -10.62 -11.50
N PRO A 94 2.19 -11.40 -12.59
CA PRO A 94 1.06 -11.81 -13.42
C PRO A 94 -0.03 -12.51 -12.60
N LYS A 95 -1.28 -12.48 -13.08
CA LYS A 95 -2.41 -13.11 -12.40
C LYS A 95 -2.12 -14.60 -12.12
N GLY A 96 -2.30 -15.03 -10.88
CA GLY A 96 -2.04 -16.41 -10.45
C GLY A 96 -0.56 -16.80 -10.35
N LYS A 97 0.37 -15.83 -10.46
CA LYS A 97 1.83 -16.05 -10.33
C LYS A 97 2.44 -15.31 -9.14
N GLY A 98 1.62 -14.72 -8.28
CA GLY A 98 2.08 -14.04 -7.07
C GLY A 98 2.34 -14.97 -5.89
N PHE A 99 2.96 -14.41 -4.85
CA PHE A 99 3.17 -15.12 -3.59
C PHE A 99 1.84 -15.50 -2.95
N THR A 100 1.66 -16.79 -2.71
CA THR A 100 0.48 -17.35 -2.04
C THR A 100 0.70 -17.34 -0.52
N PRO A 101 -0.26 -16.87 0.30
CA PRO A 101 -1.60 -16.43 -0.07
C PRO A 101 -1.73 -14.92 -0.33
N ILE A 102 -0.70 -14.11 -0.09
CA ILE A 102 -0.83 -12.64 -0.03
C ILE A 102 -1.35 -12.02 -1.34
N HIS A 103 -1.11 -12.62 -2.51
CA HIS A 103 -1.66 -12.17 -3.80
C HIS A 103 -2.99 -12.86 -4.20
N MET A 104 -3.80 -13.30 -3.24
CA MET A 104 -5.07 -13.99 -3.47
C MET A 104 -6.22 -13.30 -2.75
N ASP A 105 -7.40 -13.39 -3.36
CA ASP A 105 -8.67 -12.98 -2.76
C ASP A 105 -9.39 -14.19 -2.14
N PRO A 106 -10.39 -13.98 -1.26
CA PRO A 106 -11.32 -15.03 -0.87
C PRO A 106 -12.12 -15.58 -2.07
N PRO A 107 -12.51 -16.87 -2.05
CA PRO A 107 -12.28 -17.84 -0.98
C PRO A 107 -10.92 -18.54 -1.03
N GLU A 108 -10.18 -18.49 -2.15
CA GLU A 108 -8.93 -19.25 -2.35
C GLU A 108 -7.85 -18.89 -1.32
N HIS A 109 -7.74 -17.60 -0.96
CA HIS A 109 -6.85 -17.12 0.09
C HIS A 109 -6.99 -17.95 1.39
N GLY A 110 -8.23 -18.26 1.79
CA GLY A 110 -8.54 -18.95 3.05
C GLY A 110 -7.93 -20.35 3.13
N ILE A 111 -7.94 -21.09 2.00
CA ILE A 111 -7.43 -22.46 1.93
C ILE A 111 -5.94 -22.50 2.29
N TYR A 112 -5.16 -21.60 1.68
CA TYR A 112 -3.71 -21.53 1.92
C TYR A 112 -3.38 -20.88 3.27
N ARG A 113 -4.18 -19.89 3.71
CA ARG A 113 -4.00 -19.25 5.02
C ARG A 113 -4.08 -20.26 6.16
N LEU A 114 -4.96 -21.26 6.08
CA LEU A 114 -5.09 -22.32 7.10
C LEU A 114 -3.80 -23.12 7.31
N ILE A 115 -3.05 -23.40 6.23
CA ILE A 115 -1.77 -24.11 6.30
C ILE A 115 -0.75 -23.26 7.07
N LEU A 116 -0.65 -21.97 6.72
CA LEU A 116 0.24 -21.03 7.41
C LEU A 116 -0.15 -20.83 8.88
N MET A 117 -1.44 -20.74 9.20
CA MET A 117 -1.93 -20.61 10.59
C MET A 117 -1.52 -21.80 11.45
N LYS A 118 -1.53 -23.02 10.89
CA LYS A 118 -1.08 -24.22 11.60
C LYS A 118 0.43 -24.22 11.83
N ALA A 119 1.21 -23.88 10.79
CA ALA A 119 2.66 -23.85 10.86
C ALA A 119 3.19 -22.75 11.79
N LEU A 120 2.54 -21.58 11.78
CA LEU A 120 2.91 -20.41 12.59
C LEU A 120 2.03 -20.26 13.83
N SER A 121 1.41 -21.36 14.30
CA SER A 121 0.61 -21.33 15.51
C SER A 121 1.48 -21.02 16.73
N ARG A 122 0.90 -20.40 17.76
CA ARG A 122 1.60 -20.14 19.04
C ARG A 122 2.31 -21.39 19.56
N LYS A 123 1.64 -22.54 19.50
CA LYS A 123 2.21 -23.82 19.94
C LYS A 123 3.48 -24.15 19.16
N THR A 124 3.40 -24.12 17.82
CA THR A 124 4.55 -24.45 16.96
C THR A 124 5.72 -23.50 17.20
N VAL A 125 5.46 -22.20 17.36
CA VAL A 125 6.52 -21.19 17.52
C VAL A 125 7.21 -21.28 18.89
N VAL A 126 6.46 -21.58 19.95
CA VAL A 126 7.05 -21.74 21.30
C VAL A 126 7.93 -22.98 21.40
N ASP A 127 7.68 -24.00 20.58
CA ASP A 127 8.42 -25.26 20.56
C ASP A 127 9.67 -25.21 19.64
N LEU A 128 9.97 -24.08 18.98
CA LEU A 128 11.19 -23.84 18.17
C LEU A 128 12.35 -23.32 19.02
#